data_AF-A0A1I7LYF1-F1
#
_entry.id   AF-A0A1I7LYF1-F1
#
_cell.length_a   1.000
_cell.length_b   1.000
_cell.length_c   1.000
_cell.angle_alpha   90.00
_cell.angle_beta   90.00
_cell.angle_gamma   90.00
#
_symmetry.space_group_name_H-M   'P 1'
#
loop_
_entity.id
_entity.type
_entity.pdbx_description
1 polymer ?
#
loop_
_entity_poly.entity_id
_entity_poly.type
_entity_poly.pdbx_seq_one_letter_code
_entity_poly.pdbx_strand_id
1 'polypeptide(L)'
;MTPSDGASGREGGPYHGSPRRSWRTLLGTARQILVHPRAAAAIVRARLMGKRLRARQALAALIGIDHRLSLPPAILDRFPPAPAGPGDAIRLIGDGILVTGAPERIAARFAAEPDLQALYGDALVQERIGGVVVPLLPPVFDADRLVAFDYLGPVLACRGSALDPAAAPRSPAEAAFRIAERFGPGAIGHIPELLSVRRAGRPVPPPEGAGARASHHAIVRDHLDRTGRSAVRVAVGPDSLVQVEHPLPGTRPLASLIVPTRDRLDLLRPCLESLRSCTDWPSIEILVCDNDSREPETLAFLRAFEGEGRGHVVPCPGPFNFAAMNNAAAARARGRLLVFVNNDVEAFRPDWLSLMAREALRPDVGAVGAKLLDGEGRIQHGGIVLGTGGLVTHGHRHFPGDASGYLAALRVTHAVSAVTAACLAVEADKFRAVGGFDEAVFAVDFNDVDLCLRLNADGYRTLLVPGAVLHHREAASRRWTPEARARHQREIAALKKRWGPLLVQDPHYHPGFDPDLSTHARLRPGFPEAGPTHLRRPPA
;
A
#
# COMPACT_ATOMS: atom_id res chain seq x y z
N MET A 1 -49.91 -46.52 12.62
CA MET A 1 -49.49 -46.51 11.20
C MET A 1 -48.80 -45.17 10.94
N THR A 2 -47.57 -45.24 10.47
CA THR A 2 -46.65 -44.18 9.93
C THR A 2 -47.27 -43.30 8.83
N PRO A 3 -46.59 -42.24 8.30
CA PRO A 3 -45.43 -41.43 8.75
C PRO A 3 -45.60 -39.89 8.55
N SER A 4 -44.84 -39.03 9.26
CA SER A 4 -43.67 -38.16 8.85
C SER A 4 -43.86 -37.13 7.72
N ASP A 5 -43.49 -35.87 8.02
CA ASP A 5 -42.55 -34.96 7.31
C ASP A 5 -42.78 -33.52 7.86
N GLY A 6 -41.81 -32.75 8.35
CA GLY A 6 -40.39 -32.70 8.02
C GLY A 6 -40.05 -31.49 7.14
N ALA A 7 -40.55 -30.28 7.44
CA ALA A 7 -40.22 -29.08 6.66
C ALA A 7 -38.89 -28.47 7.12
N SER A 8 -37.81 -28.99 6.52
CA SER A 8 -36.43 -28.50 6.59
C SER A 8 -36.30 -27.04 6.16
N GLY A 9 -35.49 -26.29 6.92
CA GLY A 9 -35.03 -24.95 6.59
C GLY A 9 -34.38 -24.89 5.21
N ARG A 10 -34.77 -23.89 4.42
CA ARG A 10 -34.07 -23.54 3.19
C ARG A 10 -32.76 -22.87 3.58
N GLU A 11 -31.67 -23.63 3.55
CA GLU A 11 -30.31 -23.14 3.49
C GLU A 11 -30.19 -22.17 2.30
N GLY A 12 -30.08 -20.88 2.60
CA GLY A 12 -29.70 -19.87 1.63
C GLY A 12 -28.26 -20.09 1.22
N GLY A 13 -28.04 -20.63 0.03
CA GLY A 13 -26.70 -20.91 -0.50
C GLY A 13 -25.77 -19.69 -0.49
N PRO A 14 -24.44 -19.90 -0.45
CA PRO A 14 -23.46 -18.83 -0.34
C PRO A 14 -23.54 -17.91 -1.56
N TYR A 15 -23.70 -16.60 -1.30
CA TYR A 15 -23.47 -15.58 -2.32
C TYR A 15 -21.97 -15.57 -2.60
N HIS A 16 -21.56 -16.26 -3.67
CA HIS A 16 -20.32 -15.89 -4.32
C HIS A 16 -20.44 -14.41 -4.65
N GLY A 17 -19.44 -13.60 -4.28
CA GLY A 17 -19.11 -12.35 -4.97
C GLY A 17 -18.74 -12.66 -6.42
N SER A 18 -19.69 -13.25 -7.15
CA SER A 18 -19.71 -13.31 -8.57
C SER A 18 -20.11 -11.90 -8.97
N PRO A 19 -19.27 -11.16 -9.73
CA PRO A 19 -19.85 -10.16 -10.57
C PRO A 19 -20.87 -10.97 -11.38
N ARG A 20 -22.16 -10.65 -11.33
CA ARG A 20 -22.97 -10.94 -12.52
C ARG A 20 -22.26 -10.15 -13.62
N ARG A 21 -21.28 -10.79 -14.24
CA ARG A 21 -20.53 -10.27 -15.37
C ARG A 21 -21.64 -10.00 -16.33
N SER A 22 -21.94 -8.72 -16.53
CA SER A 22 -22.91 -8.34 -17.56
C SER A 22 -22.53 -9.09 -18.82
N TRP A 23 -23.50 -9.43 -19.68
CA TRP A 23 -23.18 -10.07 -20.96
C TRP A 23 -22.02 -9.37 -21.69
N ARG A 24 -21.90 -8.04 -21.52
CA ARG A 24 -20.78 -7.21 -21.99
C ARG A 24 -19.42 -7.58 -21.38
N THR A 25 -19.33 -7.94 -20.11
CA THR A 25 -18.09 -8.35 -19.43
C THR A 25 -17.65 -9.77 -19.83
N LEU A 26 -18.60 -10.69 -20.08
CA LEU A 26 -18.30 -12.02 -20.63
C LEU A 26 -17.84 -11.93 -22.09
N LEU A 27 -18.53 -11.14 -22.92
CA LEU A 27 -18.14 -10.84 -24.29
C LEU A 27 -16.77 -10.13 -24.33
N GLY A 28 -16.52 -9.18 -23.42
CA GLY A 28 -15.24 -8.50 -23.30
C GLY A 28 -14.10 -9.46 -22.90
N THR A 29 -14.35 -10.38 -21.97
CA THR A 29 -13.39 -11.42 -21.59
C THR A 29 -13.08 -12.36 -22.75
N ALA A 30 -14.11 -12.86 -23.44
CA ALA A 30 -13.95 -13.74 -24.60
C ALA A 30 -13.21 -13.02 -25.73
N ARG A 31 -13.51 -11.75 -25.97
CA ARG A 31 -12.81 -10.90 -26.94
C ARG A 31 -11.33 -10.74 -26.59
N GLN A 32 -10.98 -10.44 -25.34
CA GLN A 32 -9.57 -10.32 -24.94
C GLN A 32 -8.80 -11.64 -25.07
N ILE A 33 -9.43 -12.78 -24.75
CA ILE A 33 -8.85 -14.11 -24.96
C ILE A 33 -8.60 -14.39 -26.45
N LEU A 34 -9.53 -14.00 -27.32
CA LEU A 34 -9.41 -14.16 -28.78
C LEU A 34 -8.35 -13.22 -29.39
N VAL A 35 -8.23 -12.00 -28.88
CA VAL A 35 -7.26 -11.00 -29.36
C VAL A 35 -5.84 -11.33 -28.88
N HIS A 36 -5.68 -11.95 -27.71
CA HIS A 36 -4.38 -12.28 -27.13
C HIS A 36 -4.22 -13.79 -26.82
N PRO A 37 -4.20 -14.66 -27.85
CA PRO A 37 -4.16 -16.11 -27.67
C PRO A 37 -2.89 -16.60 -26.97
N ARG A 38 -1.76 -15.92 -27.17
CA ARG A 38 -0.49 -16.22 -26.48
C ARG A 38 -0.57 -15.94 -24.97
N ALA A 39 -1.22 -14.85 -24.58
CA ALA A 39 -1.43 -14.52 -23.17
C ALA A 39 -2.40 -15.50 -22.49
N ALA A 40 -3.48 -15.86 -23.18
CA ALA A 40 -4.42 -16.90 -22.73
C ALA A 40 -3.74 -18.26 -22.53
N ALA A 41 -2.89 -18.69 -23.47
CA ALA A 41 -2.11 -19.92 -23.35
C ALA A 41 -1.13 -19.87 -22.17
N ALA A 42 -0.47 -18.73 -21.93
CA ALA A 42 0.42 -18.54 -20.79
C ALA A 42 -0.33 -18.61 -19.44
N ILE A 43 -1.55 -18.09 -19.36
CA ILE A 43 -2.43 -18.20 -18.18
C ILE A 43 -2.78 -19.66 -17.90
N VAL A 44 -3.21 -20.41 -18.93
CA VAL A 44 -3.54 -21.83 -18.81
C VAL A 44 -2.32 -22.64 -18.38
N ARG A 45 -1.17 -22.40 -19.02
CA ARG A 45 0.11 -23.04 -18.66
C ARG A 45 0.52 -22.76 -17.23
N ALA A 46 0.44 -21.51 -16.78
CA ALA A 46 0.72 -21.14 -15.39
C ALA A 46 -0.21 -21.88 -14.42
N ARG A 47 -1.49 -22.03 -14.76
CA ARG A 47 -2.47 -22.76 -13.94
C ARG A 47 -2.17 -24.25 -13.87
N LEU A 48 -1.82 -24.88 -14.99
CA LEU A 48 -1.42 -26.29 -15.07
C LEU A 48 -0.13 -26.58 -14.29
N MET A 49 0.81 -25.63 -14.26
CA MET A 49 2.06 -25.73 -13.49
C MET A 49 1.89 -25.40 -11.99
N GLY A 50 0.67 -25.34 -11.47
CA GLY A 50 0.39 -25.02 -10.07
C GLY A 50 0.62 -23.55 -9.68
N LYS A 51 1.00 -22.67 -10.61
CA LYS A 51 1.24 -21.23 -10.37
C LYS A 51 -0.08 -20.45 -10.39
N ARG A 52 -1.01 -20.81 -9.50
CA ARG A 52 -2.40 -20.31 -9.46
C ARG A 52 -2.47 -18.79 -9.30
N LEU A 53 -1.63 -18.19 -8.44
CA LEU A 53 -1.56 -16.74 -8.26
C LEU A 53 -1.13 -16.03 -9.56
N ARG A 54 -0.03 -16.48 -10.16
CA ARG A 54 0.46 -15.93 -11.44
C ARG A 54 -0.57 -16.05 -12.56
N ALA A 55 -1.29 -17.18 -12.64
CA ALA A 55 -2.36 -17.35 -13.61
C ALA A 55 -3.54 -16.40 -13.36
N ARG A 56 -3.93 -16.19 -12.10
CA ARG A 56 -4.98 -15.24 -11.73
C ARG A 56 -4.57 -13.80 -12.06
N GLN A 57 -3.36 -13.39 -11.69
CA GLN A 57 -2.81 -12.07 -11.99
C GLN A 57 -2.71 -11.83 -13.50
N ALA A 58 -2.22 -12.81 -14.26
CA ALA A 58 -2.12 -12.72 -15.72
C ALA A 58 -3.50 -12.67 -16.41
N LEU A 59 -4.49 -13.44 -15.91
CA LEU A 59 -5.86 -13.34 -16.40
C LEU A 59 -6.46 -11.97 -16.12
N ALA A 60 -6.21 -11.45 -14.92
CA ALA A 60 -6.66 -10.15 -14.49
C ALA A 60 -6.01 -9.02 -15.33
N ALA A 61 -4.73 -9.16 -15.67
CA ALA A 61 -4.02 -8.30 -16.62
C ALA A 61 -4.64 -8.34 -18.03
N LEU A 62 -5.02 -9.52 -18.50
CA LEU A 62 -5.57 -9.72 -19.84
C LEU A 62 -6.97 -9.12 -19.99
N ILE A 63 -7.82 -9.28 -18.99
CA ILE A 63 -9.24 -8.88 -19.08
C ILE A 63 -9.50 -7.47 -18.52
N GLY A 64 -8.49 -6.86 -17.88
CA GLY A 64 -8.63 -5.66 -17.08
C GLY A 64 -9.26 -5.96 -15.72
N ILE A 65 -8.85 -5.20 -14.69
CA ILE A 65 -9.38 -5.32 -13.34
C ILE A 65 -10.27 -4.10 -13.07
N ASP A 66 -11.56 -4.34 -12.88
CA ASP A 66 -12.41 -3.31 -12.27
C ASP A 66 -12.06 -3.22 -10.79
N HIS A 67 -11.55 -2.06 -10.39
CA HIS A 67 -11.17 -1.76 -9.02
C HIS A 67 -12.37 -1.26 -8.19
N ARG A 68 -13.53 -1.05 -8.83
CA ARG A 68 -14.74 -0.60 -8.16
C ARG A 68 -15.44 -1.78 -7.50
N LEU A 69 -15.32 -1.84 -6.18
CA LEU A 69 -16.11 -2.75 -5.37
C LEU A 69 -17.52 -2.19 -5.21
N SER A 70 -18.51 -2.99 -5.61
CA SER A 70 -19.90 -2.62 -5.43
C SER A 70 -20.74 -3.85 -5.08
N LEU A 71 -21.69 -3.63 -4.17
CA LEU A 71 -22.66 -4.60 -3.68
C LEU A 71 -24.07 -4.12 -4.03
N PRO A 72 -25.03 -5.04 -4.19
CA PRO A 72 -26.42 -4.66 -4.47
C PRO A 72 -27.04 -3.91 -3.29
N PRO A 73 -27.98 -2.97 -3.51
CA PRO A 73 -28.63 -2.18 -2.43
C PRO A 73 -29.20 -3.02 -1.29
N ALA A 74 -29.81 -4.17 -1.61
CA ALA A 74 -30.45 -5.07 -0.65
C ALA A 74 -29.49 -5.68 0.39
N ILE A 75 -28.17 -5.56 0.19
CA ILE A 75 -27.19 -6.02 1.18
C ILE A 75 -27.37 -5.33 2.54
N LEU A 76 -27.80 -4.06 2.52
CA LEU A 76 -27.97 -3.26 3.74
C LEU A 76 -29.06 -3.80 4.66
N ASP A 77 -30.02 -4.54 4.13
CA ASP A 77 -31.15 -5.07 4.92
C ASP A 77 -30.74 -6.30 5.74
N ARG A 78 -29.57 -6.88 5.45
CA ARG A 78 -28.96 -7.95 6.25
C ARG A 78 -28.25 -7.44 7.51
N PHE A 79 -28.04 -6.13 7.60
CA PHE A 79 -27.30 -5.50 8.69
C PHE A 79 -28.19 -4.45 9.38
N PRO A 80 -29.15 -4.89 10.22
CA PRO A 80 -30.05 -3.98 10.91
C PRO A 80 -29.29 -3.08 11.89
N PRO A 81 -29.83 -1.89 12.19
CA PRO A 81 -29.23 -0.98 13.15
C PRO A 81 -29.22 -1.59 14.56
N ALA A 82 -28.19 -1.29 15.34
CA ALA A 82 -28.11 -1.69 16.73
C ALA A 82 -29.25 -1.06 17.55
N PRO A 83 -29.85 -1.80 18.51
CA PRO A 83 -30.95 -1.28 19.32
C PRO A 83 -30.49 -0.26 20.37
N ALA A 84 -29.21 -0.28 20.75
CA ALA A 84 -28.60 0.61 21.73
C ALA A 84 -27.17 0.99 21.31
N GLY A 85 -26.64 2.07 21.88
CA GLY A 85 -25.26 2.49 21.70
C GLY A 85 -24.27 1.72 22.61
N PRO A 86 -22.95 1.93 22.45
CA PRO A 86 -21.91 1.21 23.21
C PRO A 86 -21.76 1.66 24.70
N GLY A 87 -22.69 2.47 25.21
CA GLY A 87 -22.69 3.01 26.56
C GLY A 87 -22.32 4.50 26.63
N ASP A 88 -22.66 5.15 27.75
CA ASP A 88 -22.61 6.62 27.91
C ASP A 88 -21.19 7.21 27.90
N ALA A 89 -20.19 6.39 28.20
CA ALA A 89 -18.78 6.79 28.20
C ALA A 89 -18.16 6.81 26.78
N ILE A 90 -18.90 6.40 25.74
CA ILE A 90 -18.41 6.33 24.37
C ILE A 90 -19.22 7.28 23.49
N ARG A 91 -18.53 8.20 22.82
CA ARG A 91 -19.11 9.14 21.86
C ARG A 91 -18.94 8.59 20.45
N LEU A 92 -20.01 8.63 19.66
CA LEU A 92 -19.97 8.29 18.25
C LEU A 92 -19.88 9.57 17.42
N ILE A 93 -18.89 9.64 16.54
CA ILE A 93 -18.68 10.75 15.61
C ILE A 93 -18.95 10.25 14.19
N GLY A 94 -19.68 11.02 13.40
CA GLY A 94 -20.05 10.70 12.02
C GLY A 94 -21.57 10.60 11.81
N ASP A 95 -21.97 10.20 10.61
CA ASP A 95 -23.36 10.11 10.17
C ASP A 95 -23.83 8.67 9.88
N GLY A 96 -22.97 7.69 10.19
CA GLY A 96 -23.29 6.28 10.05
C GLY A 96 -24.12 5.74 11.22
N ILE A 97 -24.68 4.56 10.99
CA ILE A 97 -25.49 3.83 11.97
C ILE A 97 -24.74 2.56 12.32
N LEU A 98 -24.53 2.32 13.63
CA LEU A 98 -23.95 1.06 14.09
C LEU A 98 -24.88 -0.11 13.76
N VAL A 99 -24.30 -1.24 13.35
CA VAL A 99 -25.04 -2.49 13.10
C VAL A 99 -25.17 -3.31 14.38
N THR A 100 -26.16 -4.20 14.47
CA THR A 100 -26.32 -5.11 15.62
C THR A 100 -25.02 -5.83 15.98
N GLY A 101 -24.68 -5.85 17.28
CA GLY A 101 -23.44 -6.44 17.80
C GLY A 101 -22.21 -5.53 17.75
N ALA A 102 -22.23 -4.45 16.96
CA ALA A 102 -21.11 -3.51 16.89
C ALA A 102 -20.85 -2.76 18.21
N PRO A 103 -21.88 -2.27 18.94
CA PRO A 103 -21.68 -1.64 20.24
C PRO A 103 -20.91 -2.51 21.24
N GLU A 104 -21.26 -3.80 21.33
CA GLU A 104 -20.64 -4.76 22.24
C GLU A 104 -19.18 -5.02 21.86
N ARG A 105 -18.89 -5.14 20.56
CA ARG A 105 -17.51 -5.29 20.05
C ARG A 105 -16.65 -4.06 20.34
N ILE A 106 -17.20 -2.86 20.15
CA ILE A 106 -16.53 -1.59 20.46
C ILE A 106 -16.21 -1.52 21.97
N ALA A 107 -17.21 -1.78 22.82
CA ALA A 107 -17.03 -1.75 24.27
C ALA A 107 -16.01 -2.81 24.74
N ALA A 108 -16.08 -4.04 24.21
CA ALA A 108 -15.13 -5.10 24.52
C ALA A 108 -13.70 -4.74 24.09
N ARG A 109 -13.53 -4.12 22.92
CA ARG A 109 -12.20 -3.69 22.43
C ARG A 109 -11.61 -2.59 23.31
N PHE A 110 -12.40 -1.59 23.71
CA PHE A 110 -11.94 -0.58 24.66
C PHE A 110 -11.64 -1.15 26.05
N ALA A 111 -12.35 -2.18 26.50
CA ALA A 111 -12.06 -2.84 27.77
C ALA A 111 -10.75 -3.65 27.70
N ALA A 112 -10.49 -4.31 26.58
CA ALA A 112 -9.30 -5.12 26.36
C ALA A 112 -8.02 -4.28 26.14
N GLU A 113 -8.16 -3.09 25.54
CA GLU A 113 -7.03 -2.21 25.20
C GLU A 113 -7.26 -0.80 25.75
N PRO A 114 -6.85 -0.55 27.02
CA PRO A 114 -7.07 0.72 27.71
C PRO A 114 -6.46 1.94 27.02
N ASP A 115 -5.32 1.75 26.33
CA ASP A 115 -4.59 2.82 25.65
C ASP A 115 -5.34 3.37 24.44
N LEU A 116 -6.25 2.59 23.84
CA LEU A 116 -7.08 3.05 22.73
C LEU A 116 -8.05 4.13 23.19
N GLN A 117 -8.06 5.24 22.47
CA GLN A 117 -8.95 6.39 22.68
C GLN A 117 -10.02 6.49 21.59
N ALA A 118 -9.78 5.89 20.42
CA ALA A 118 -10.74 5.81 19.34
C ALA A 118 -10.72 4.46 18.62
N LEU A 119 -11.85 4.08 18.05
CA LEU A 119 -12.06 2.87 17.27
C LEU A 119 -12.89 3.17 16.03
N TYR A 120 -12.42 2.71 14.89
CA TYR A 120 -13.20 2.65 13.65
C TYR A 120 -13.21 1.21 13.13
N GLY A 121 -14.06 0.94 12.15
CA GLY A 121 -14.15 -0.37 11.53
C GLY A 121 -14.77 -0.31 10.15
N ASP A 122 -15.13 -1.48 9.64
CA ASP A 122 -15.66 -1.57 8.29
C ASP A 122 -17.06 -0.97 8.21
N ALA A 123 -17.41 -0.52 7.00
CA ALA A 123 -18.71 0.02 6.73
C ALA A 123 -19.26 -0.33 5.35
N LEU A 124 -20.59 -0.32 5.25
CA LEU A 124 -21.29 -0.35 3.96
C LEU A 124 -21.90 1.03 3.69
N VAL A 125 -21.51 1.62 2.57
CA VAL A 125 -21.86 3.00 2.24
C VAL A 125 -22.70 3.06 0.97
N GLN A 126 -23.88 3.66 1.05
CA GLN A 126 -24.73 3.96 -0.10
C GLN A 126 -24.82 5.48 -0.27
N GLU A 127 -24.31 5.98 -1.40
CA GLU A 127 -24.30 7.42 -1.68
C GLU A 127 -25.61 7.93 -2.30
N ARG A 128 -26.33 7.07 -3.02
CA ARG A 128 -27.58 7.41 -3.71
C ARG A 128 -28.68 6.42 -3.35
N ILE A 129 -29.90 6.90 -3.13
CA ILE A 129 -31.05 6.04 -2.79
C ILE A 129 -31.24 5.01 -3.91
N GLY A 130 -31.29 3.74 -3.55
CA GLY A 130 -31.38 2.62 -4.52
C GLY A 130 -30.10 2.40 -5.35
N GLY A 131 -29.05 3.18 -5.14
CA GLY A 131 -27.75 3.02 -5.78
C GLY A 131 -26.93 1.89 -5.17
N VAL A 132 -25.85 1.53 -5.86
CA VAL A 132 -24.91 0.50 -5.39
C VAL A 132 -24.33 0.86 -4.02
N VAL A 133 -24.00 -0.18 -3.26
CA VAL A 133 -23.38 -0.07 -1.94
C VAL A 133 -21.89 -0.31 -2.09
N VAL A 134 -21.08 0.58 -1.55
CA VAL A 134 -19.62 0.48 -1.58
C VAL A 134 -19.14 -0.01 -0.22
N PRO A 135 -18.37 -1.10 -0.15
CA PRO A 135 -17.71 -1.51 1.08
C PRO A 135 -16.51 -0.61 1.36
N LEU A 136 -16.48 -0.03 2.55
CA LEU A 136 -15.36 0.72 3.10
C LEU A 136 -14.65 -0.18 4.12
N LEU A 137 -13.48 -0.66 3.72
CA LEU A 137 -12.63 -1.65 4.37
C LEU A 137 -11.27 -1.00 4.63
N PRO A 138 -11.20 -0.09 5.61
CA PRO A 138 -10.01 0.69 5.85
C PRO A 138 -8.87 -0.23 6.37
N PRO A 139 -7.60 0.05 6.04
CA PRO A 139 -6.47 -0.62 6.69
C PRO A 139 -6.31 -0.14 8.14
N VAL A 140 -5.23 -0.56 8.82
CA VAL A 140 -4.79 0.09 10.06
C VAL A 140 -4.62 1.60 9.90
N PHE A 141 -4.62 2.32 11.04
CA PHE A 141 -4.65 3.78 11.04
C PHE A 141 -3.43 4.37 10.33
N ASP A 142 -3.67 5.32 9.43
CA ASP A 142 -2.70 5.94 8.55
C ASP A 142 -3.02 7.43 8.44
N ALA A 143 -2.26 8.23 9.18
CA ALA A 143 -2.41 9.67 9.20
C ALA A 143 -2.11 10.31 7.83
N ASP A 144 -1.22 9.74 7.02
CA ASP A 144 -0.87 10.28 5.71
C ASP A 144 -2.02 10.09 4.72
N ARG A 145 -2.72 8.94 4.79
CA ARG A 145 -3.97 8.75 4.04
C ARG A 145 -5.08 9.65 4.56
N LEU A 146 -5.21 9.82 5.88
CA LEU A 146 -6.25 10.66 6.48
C LEU A 146 -6.15 12.11 6.03
N VAL A 147 -4.94 12.60 5.76
CA VAL A 147 -4.73 13.93 5.18
C VAL A 147 -5.47 14.07 3.86
N ALA A 148 -5.52 13.04 3.01
CA ALA A 148 -6.13 13.17 1.69
C ALA A 148 -7.66 13.20 1.72
N PHE A 149 -8.29 12.37 2.55
CA PHE A 149 -9.74 12.32 2.72
C PHE A 149 -10.12 11.53 3.99
N ASP A 150 -11.35 11.72 4.47
CA ASP A 150 -11.89 10.96 5.59
C ASP A 150 -12.24 9.53 5.15
N TYR A 151 -11.36 8.58 5.48
CA TYR A 151 -11.55 7.15 5.20
C TYR A 151 -11.99 6.35 6.44
N LEU A 152 -12.11 7.00 7.60
CA LEU A 152 -12.46 6.36 8.89
C LEU A 152 -13.96 6.25 9.12
N GLY A 153 -14.73 7.11 8.43
CA GLY A 153 -16.18 7.14 8.51
C GLY A 153 -16.85 5.83 8.04
N PRO A 154 -18.17 5.72 8.20
CA PRO A 154 -19.10 6.74 8.64
C PRO A 154 -19.28 6.82 10.17
N VAL A 155 -18.59 5.98 10.95
CA VAL A 155 -18.60 6.03 12.42
C VAL A 155 -17.19 5.88 12.99
N LEU A 156 -16.79 6.82 13.84
CA LEU A 156 -15.66 6.70 14.75
C LEU A 156 -16.20 6.71 16.19
N ALA A 157 -15.92 5.66 16.95
CA ALA A 157 -16.24 5.58 18.36
C ALA A 157 -15.05 6.11 19.18
N CYS A 158 -15.28 7.08 20.05
CA CYS A 158 -14.25 7.70 20.88
C CYS A 158 -14.61 7.55 22.35
N ARG A 159 -13.62 7.39 23.23
CA ARG A 159 -13.87 7.59 24.68
C ARG A 159 -14.33 9.02 24.91
N GLY A 160 -15.32 9.21 25.78
CA GLY A 160 -15.86 10.52 26.11
C GLY A 160 -14.81 11.50 26.65
N SER A 161 -13.78 10.98 27.33
CA SER A 161 -12.64 11.74 27.86
C SER A 161 -11.56 12.10 26.82
N ALA A 162 -11.58 11.46 25.64
CA ALA A 162 -10.55 11.66 24.63
C ALA A 162 -10.66 13.04 23.96
N LEU A 163 -11.87 13.59 23.90
CA LEU A 163 -12.19 14.85 23.24
C LEU A 163 -12.82 15.82 24.22
N ASP A 164 -12.49 17.10 24.09
CA ASP A 164 -13.10 18.18 24.86
C ASP A 164 -14.63 18.19 24.64
N PRO A 165 -15.46 18.03 25.69
CA PRO A 165 -16.91 18.16 25.59
C PRO A 165 -17.39 19.50 25.03
N ALA A 166 -16.64 20.59 25.25
CA ALA A 166 -17.05 21.92 24.82
C ALA A 166 -16.79 22.18 23.31
N ALA A 167 -16.03 21.31 22.64
CA ALA A 167 -15.62 21.50 21.25
C ALA A 167 -15.80 20.21 20.42
N ALA A 168 -17.05 19.87 20.10
CA ALA A 168 -17.36 18.68 19.30
C ALA A 168 -16.64 18.71 17.93
N PRO A 169 -15.99 17.62 17.51
CA PRO A 169 -15.36 17.53 16.19
C PRO A 169 -16.42 17.51 15.08
N ARG A 170 -16.08 18.09 13.92
CA ARG A 170 -16.98 18.21 12.76
C ARG A 170 -17.03 16.94 11.92
N SER A 171 -16.06 16.04 12.05
CA SER A 171 -15.96 14.78 11.32
C SER A 171 -15.15 13.72 12.07
N PRO A 172 -15.27 12.43 11.68
CA PRO A 172 -14.35 11.37 12.11
C PRO A 172 -12.88 11.75 11.89
N ALA A 173 -12.51 12.32 10.74
CA ALA A 173 -11.14 12.75 10.49
C ALA A 173 -10.63 13.81 11.47
N GLU A 174 -11.44 14.83 11.78
CA GLU A 174 -11.04 15.85 12.75
C GLU A 174 -10.87 15.26 14.16
N ALA A 175 -11.78 14.37 14.57
CA ALA A 175 -11.69 13.67 15.84
C ALA A 175 -10.40 12.83 15.91
N ALA A 176 -10.09 12.08 14.86
CA ALA A 176 -8.87 11.28 14.76
C ALA A 176 -7.61 12.14 14.82
N PHE A 177 -7.55 13.27 14.10
CA PHE A 177 -6.41 14.18 14.20
C PHE A 177 -6.20 14.70 15.63
N ARG A 178 -7.26 15.19 16.28
CA ARG A 178 -7.17 15.69 17.67
C ARG A 178 -6.76 14.61 18.68
N ILE A 179 -7.23 13.38 18.48
CA ILE A 179 -6.86 12.24 19.34
C ILE A 179 -5.40 11.84 19.10
N ALA A 180 -4.96 11.78 17.84
CA ALA A 180 -3.57 11.49 17.51
C ALA A 180 -2.60 12.59 18.01
N GLU A 181 -3.02 13.86 17.97
CA GLU A 181 -2.28 15.00 18.51
C GLU A 181 -2.04 14.86 20.03
N ARG A 182 -3.05 14.38 20.77
CA ARG A 182 -3.02 14.30 22.24
C ARG A 182 -2.43 13.00 22.79
N PHE A 183 -2.72 11.88 22.13
CA PHE A 183 -2.40 10.53 22.64
C PHE A 183 -1.48 9.73 21.71
N GLY A 184 -1.07 10.31 20.57
CA GLY A 184 -0.32 9.63 19.54
C GLY A 184 -1.20 8.79 18.60
N PRO A 185 -0.71 8.47 17.39
CA PRO A 185 -1.48 7.72 16.40
C PRO A 185 -1.82 6.29 16.85
N GLY A 186 -1.03 5.70 17.76
CA GLY A 186 -1.28 4.38 18.33
C GLY A 186 -2.53 4.29 19.20
N ALA A 187 -3.12 5.43 19.60
CA ALA A 187 -4.36 5.49 20.36
C ALA A 187 -5.62 5.26 19.49
N ILE A 188 -5.48 5.09 18.18
CA ILE A 188 -6.59 4.90 17.24
C ILE A 188 -6.53 3.47 16.72
N GLY A 189 -7.48 2.64 17.14
CA GLY A 189 -7.56 1.24 16.76
C GLY A 189 -8.51 1.00 15.58
N HIS A 190 -8.23 -0.06 14.84
CA HIS A 190 -9.10 -0.58 13.79
C HIS A 190 -9.69 -1.92 14.23
N ILE A 191 -11.00 -2.06 14.14
CA ILE A 191 -11.68 -3.35 14.21
C ILE A 191 -12.01 -3.75 12.77
N PRO A 192 -11.35 -4.76 12.19
CA PRO A 192 -11.54 -5.13 10.78
C PRO A 192 -12.87 -5.83 10.50
N GLU A 193 -13.94 -5.47 11.23
CA GLU A 193 -15.27 -6.06 11.12
C GLU A 193 -16.29 -4.99 10.75
N LEU A 194 -17.43 -5.42 10.18
CA LEU A 194 -18.52 -4.50 9.89
C LEU A 194 -19.10 -3.91 11.18
N LEU A 195 -18.86 -2.61 11.38
CA LEU A 195 -19.39 -1.87 12.53
C LEU A 195 -20.57 -0.99 12.16
N SER A 196 -20.61 -0.49 10.92
CA SER A 196 -21.60 0.53 10.57
C SER A 196 -22.09 0.48 9.12
N VAL A 197 -23.22 1.14 8.89
CA VAL A 197 -23.75 1.41 7.56
C VAL A 197 -24.08 2.89 7.39
N ARG A 198 -23.94 3.41 6.18
CA ARG A 198 -24.47 4.72 5.78
C ARG A 198 -25.45 4.53 4.63
N ARG A 199 -26.72 4.91 4.86
CA ARG A 199 -27.77 4.87 3.85
C ARG A 199 -27.94 6.23 3.21
N ALA A 200 -28.17 6.26 1.89
CA ALA A 200 -28.48 7.49 1.20
C ALA A 200 -29.86 8.04 1.61
N GLY A 201 -30.04 9.36 1.59
CA GLY A 201 -31.36 9.98 1.79
C GLY A 201 -31.67 10.47 3.20
N ARG A 202 -30.75 10.33 4.16
CA ARG A 202 -30.84 11.03 5.45
C ARG A 202 -29.75 12.10 5.50
N PRO A 203 -30.04 13.38 5.16
CA PRO A 203 -29.21 14.46 5.66
C PRO A 203 -29.30 14.38 7.18
N VAL A 204 -28.22 13.95 7.85
CA VAL A 204 -28.11 14.15 9.29
C VAL A 204 -27.90 15.65 9.45
N PRO A 205 -28.87 16.40 10.01
CA PRO A 205 -28.62 17.80 10.34
C PRO A 205 -27.38 17.84 11.26
N PRO A 206 -26.47 18.82 11.07
CA PRO A 206 -25.32 18.94 11.94
C PRO A 206 -25.79 18.98 13.40
N PRO A 207 -25.03 18.41 14.36
CA PRO A 207 -25.36 18.47 15.78
C PRO A 207 -25.72 19.91 16.18
N GLU A 208 -26.66 20.11 17.11
CA GLU A 208 -26.95 21.45 17.62
C GLU A 208 -25.66 22.11 18.15
N GLY A 209 -25.32 23.30 17.63
CA GLY A 209 -24.08 24.00 17.93
C GLY A 209 -22.88 23.66 17.02
N ALA A 210 -22.99 22.68 16.12
CA ALA A 210 -21.95 22.42 15.12
C ALA A 210 -22.00 23.48 14.00
N GLY A 211 -20.88 24.15 13.77
CA GLY A 211 -20.71 25.04 12.61
C GLY A 211 -20.91 24.32 11.27
N ALA A 212 -20.92 25.07 10.17
CA ALA A 212 -21.02 24.51 8.82
C ALA A 212 -20.02 23.35 8.62
N ARG A 213 -20.41 22.31 7.86
CA ARG A 213 -19.52 21.18 7.51
C ARG A 213 -18.24 21.75 6.90
N ALA A 214 -17.13 21.61 7.62
CA ALA A 214 -15.83 22.06 7.15
C ALA A 214 -15.39 21.19 5.98
N SER A 215 -14.78 21.79 4.96
CA SER A 215 -14.11 21.02 3.92
C SER A 215 -12.98 20.21 4.55
N HIS A 216 -12.66 19.05 3.97
CA HIS A 216 -11.53 18.23 4.45
C HIS A 216 -10.22 19.04 4.46
N HIS A 217 -10.05 19.92 3.47
CA HIS A 217 -8.95 20.90 3.44
C HIS A 217 -8.87 21.76 4.71
N ALA A 218 -9.98 22.29 5.21
CA ALA A 218 -9.98 23.10 6.43
C ALA A 218 -9.62 22.27 7.67
N ILE A 219 -10.12 21.03 7.76
CA ILE A 219 -9.75 20.11 8.85
C ILE A 219 -8.25 19.84 8.86
N VAL A 220 -7.65 19.58 7.69
CA VAL A 220 -6.20 19.37 7.55
C VAL A 220 -5.42 20.63 7.89
N ARG A 221 -5.89 21.81 7.45
CA ARG A 221 -5.25 23.09 7.79
C ARG A 221 -5.21 23.30 9.30
N ASP A 222 -6.35 23.15 9.96
CA ASP A 222 -6.45 23.32 11.42
C ASP A 222 -5.55 22.31 12.17
N HIS A 223 -5.45 21.06 11.67
CA HIS A 223 -4.53 20.06 12.21
C HIS A 223 -3.05 20.48 12.07
N LEU A 224 -2.66 20.96 10.90
CA LEU A 224 -1.30 21.43 10.65
C LEU A 224 -0.96 22.63 11.54
N ASP A 225 -1.89 23.56 11.71
CA ASP A 225 -1.69 24.73 12.57
C ASP A 225 -1.53 24.34 14.05
N ARG A 226 -2.39 23.45 14.58
CA ARG A 226 -2.28 22.95 15.97
C ARG A 226 -0.99 22.17 16.23
N THR A 227 -0.44 21.52 15.20
CA THR A 227 0.80 20.74 15.31
C THR A 227 2.06 21.54 14.97
N GLY A 228 1.97 22.86 14.82
CA GLY A 228 3.11 23.73 14.51
C GLY A 228 3.67 23.53 13.09
N ARG A 229 2.88 22.97 12.17
CA ARG A 229 3.24 22.64 10.79
C ARG A 229 2.52 23.54 9.77
N SER A 230 2.19 24.77 10.15
CA SER A 230 1.50 25.76 9.30
C SER A 230 2.24 26.07 7.99
N ALA A 231 3.57 25.87 7.94
CA ALA A 231 4.40 26.03 6.74
C ALA A 231 4.16 24.94 5.67
N VAL A 232 3.49 23.83 6.00
CA VAL A 232 3.10 22.79 5.05
C VAL A 232 2.07 23.37 4.07
N ARG A 233 2.35 23.27 2.77
CA ARG A 233 1.39 23.68 1.75
C ARG A 233 0.31 22.60 1.64
N VAL A 234 -0.93 23.05 1.45
CA VAL A 234 -2.08 22.14 1.24
C VAL A 234 -2.75 22.59 -0.05
N ALA A 235 -3.01 21.65 -0.92
CA ALA A 235 -3.74 21.85 -2.16
C ALA A 235 -4.92 20.86 -2.23
N VAL A 236 -5.91 21.18 -3.04
CA VAL A 236 -7.01 20.27 -3.35
C VAL A 236 -6.88 19.87 -4.81
N GLY A 237 -6.73 18.57 -5.06
CA GLY A 237 -6.66 18.00 -6.39
C GLY A 237 -8.01 18.03 -7.12
N PRO A 238 -8.03 17.76 -8.44
CA PRO A 238 -9.25 17.75 -9.25
C PRO A 238 -10.26 16.65 -8.85
N ASP A 239 -9.80 15.63 -8.12
CA ASP A 239 -10.60 14.55 -7.53
C ASP A 239 -11.09 14.87 -6.11
N SER A 240 -10.96 16.13 -5.66
CA SER A 240 -11.26 16.59 -4.30
C SER A 240 -10.40 15.96 -3.20
N LEU A 241 -9.32 15.26 -3.57
CA LEU A 241 -8.34 14.76 -2.61
C LEU A 241 -7.45 15.91 -2.17
N VAL A 242 -7.23 16.00 -0.86
CA VAL A 242 -6.28 16.94 -0.29
C VAL A 242 -4.86 16.40 -0.48
N GLN A 243 -3.94 17.27 -0.84
CA GLN A 243 -2.52 16.95 -0.98
C GLN A 243 -1.71 17.90 -0.12
N VAL A 244 -0.68 17.38 0.54
CA VAL A 244 0.24 18.15 1.35
C VAL A 244 1.63 18.12 0.76
N GLU A 245 2.30 19.26 0.76
CA GLU A 245 3.73 19.35 0.45
C GLU A 245 4.49 19.70 1.73
N HIS A 246 5.14 18.69 2.32
CA HIS A 246 6.01 18.90 3.47
C HIS A 246 7.21 19.78 3.10
N PRO A 247 7.58 20.77 3.93
CA PRO A 247 8.72 21.63 3.63
C PRO A 247 10.01 20.81 3.53
N LEU A 248 10.84 21.15 2.55
CA LEU A 248 12.21 20.64 2.48
C LEU A 248 13.13 21.51 3.33
N PRO A 249 14.25 20.96 3.85
CA PRO A 249 15.30 21.76 4.46
C PRO A 249 15.78 22.87 3.50
N GLY A 250 16.15 24.04 4.04
CA GLY A 250 16.58 25.19 3.23
C GLY A 250 17.72 24.86 2.26
N THR A 251 18.67 24.04 2.71
CA THR A 251 19.66 23.38 1.84
C THR A 251 19.22 21.95 1.60
N ARG A 252 18.92 21.62 0.33
CA ARG A 252 18.57 20.26 -0.07
C ARG A 252 19.80 19.36 0.13
N PRO A 253 19.72 18.28 0.92
CA PRO A 253 20.86 17.40 1.12
C PRO A 253 21.27 16.69 -0.17
N LEU A 254 22.55 16.31 -0.27
CA LEU A 254 23.04 15.44 -1.33
C LEU A 254 22.25 14.11 -1.30
N ALA A 255 21.79 13.68 -2.48
CA ALA A 255 21.19 12.37 -2.69
C ALA A 255 22.14 11.45 -3.46
N SER A 256 22.39 10.27 -2.93
CA SER A 256 23.24 9.24 -3.55
C SER A 256 22.36 8.20 -4.24
N LEU A 257 22.37 8.24 -5.58
CA LEU A 257 21.63 7.30 -6.41
C LEU A 257 22.52 6.08 -6.66
N ILE A 258 22.13 4.93 -6.13
CA ILE A 258 22.89 3.68 -6.14
C ILE A 258 22.28 2.75 -7.17
N VAL A 259 23.06 2.40 -8.20
CA VAL A 259 22.61 1.64 -9.37
C VAL A 259 23.47 0.39 -9.54
N PRO A 260 23.02 -0.80 -9.08
CA PRO A 260 23.74 -2.04 -9.32
C PRO A 260 23.56 -2.51 -10.75
N THR A 261 24.65 -2.98 -11.37
CA THR A 261 24.64 -3.43 -12.76
C THR A 261 25.61 -4.58 -13.00
N ARG A 262 25.36 -5.32 -14.08
CA ARG A 262 26.29 -6.25 -14.69
C ARG A 262 25.97 -6.31 -16.18
N ASP A 263 26.89 -5.86 -17.01
CA ASP A 263 26.71 -5.79 -18.46
C ASP A 263 25.43 -5.01 -18.82
N ARG A 264 24.82 -5.32 -19.99
CA ARG A 264 23.52 -4.78 -20.40
C ARG A 264 23.52 -3.26 -20.48
N LEU A 265 24.50 -2.73 -21.21
CA LEU A 265 24.60 -1.30 -21.51
C LEU A 265 23.30 -0.73 -22.12
N ASP A 266 22.54 -1.57 -22.83
CA ASP A 266 21.22 -1.26 -23.39
C ASP A 266 20.17 -0.85 -22.33
N LEU A 267 20.34 -1.28 -21.08
CA LEU A 267 19.50 -0.90 -19.94
C LEU A 267 20.17 0.20 -19.12
N LEU A 268 21.45 0.01 -18.78
CA LEU A 268 22.18 0.90 -17.89
C LEU A 268 22.26 2.33 -18.44
N ARG A 269 22.57 2.51 -19.73
CA ARG A 269 22.74 3.84 -20.30
C ARG A 269 21.43 4.67 -20.24
N PRO A 270 20.27 4.18 -20.73
CA PRO A 270 19.00 4.89 -20.57
C PRO A 270 18.67 5.22 -19.12
N CYS A 271 18.92 4.29 -18.19
CA CYS A 271 18.73 4.50 -16.76
C CYS A 271 19.56 5.71 -16.28
N LEU A 272 20.89 5.69 -16.45
CA LEU A 272 21.76 6.76 -15.97
C LEU A 272 21.50 8.11 -16.66
N GLU A 273 21.19 8.11 -17.95
CA GLU A 273 20.86 9.32 -18.70
C GLU A 273 19.53 9.92 -18.22
N SER A 274 18.51 9.11 -17.97
CA SER A 274 17.22 9.57 -17.44
C SER A 274 17.35 10.12 -16.02
N LEU A 275 18.11 9.45 -15.14
CA LEU A 275 18.33 9.90 -13.76
C LEU A 275 19.04 11.26 -13.71
N ARG A 276 19.90 11.56 -14.68
CA ARG A 276 20.58 12.86 -14.75
C ARG A 276 19.77 13.96 -15.42
N SER A 277 19.09 13.63 -16.51
CA SER A 277 18.36 14.61 -17.33
C SER A 277 16.94 14.88 -16.84
N CYS A 278 16.36 13.96 -16.06
CA CYS A 278 14.97 13.99 -15.62
C CYS A 278 14.85 13.92 -14.08
N THR A 279 15.67 14.72 -13.37
CA THR A 279 15.62 14.86 -11.92
C THR A 279 15.80 16.32 -11.53
N ASP A 280 14.86 16.90 -10.78
CA ASP A 280 14.88 18.30 -10.33
C ASP A 280 15.64 18.54 -9.01
N TRP A 281 16.11 17.45 -8.39
CA TRP A 281 16.92 17.52 -7.19
C TRP A 281 18.30 18.07 -7.51
N PRO A 282 18.76 19.15 -6.84
CA PRO A 282 19.88 19.94 -7.32
C PRO A 282 21.24 19.33 -6.99
N SER A 283 21.30 18.41 -6.03
CA SER A 283 22.54 17.83 -5.55
C SER A 283 22.41 16.32 -5.54
N ILE A 284 22.87 15.70 -6.61
CA ILE A 284 22.90 14.24 -6.76
C ILE A 284 24.34 13.77 -7.00
N GLU A 285 24.64 12.59 -6.50
CA GLU A 285 25.76 11.77 -6.95
C GLU A 285 25.23 10.41 -7.38
N ILE A 286 25.87 9.79 -8.38
CA ILE A 286 25.48 8.47 -8.87
C ILE A 286 26.62 7.50 -8.58
N LEU A 287 26.31 6.39 -7.92
CA LEU A 287 27.22 5.30 -7.66
C LEU A 287 26.75 4.07 -8.44
N VAL A 288 27.55 3.63 -9.41
CA VAL A 288 27.27 2.43 -10.20
C VAL A 288 27.99 1.24 -9.59
N CYS A 289 27.25 0.25 -9.09
CA CYS A 289 27.87 -0.95 -8.50
C CYS A 289 28.11 -1.97 -9.62
N ASP A 290 29.34 -2.11 -10.07
CA ASP A 290 29.70 -3.00 -11.17
C ASP A 290 30.02 -4.42 -10.68
N ASN A 291 29.16 -5.39 -10.98
CA ASN A 291 29.34 -6.80 -10.62
C ASN A 291 30.04 -7.60 -11.72
N ASP A 292 31.35 -7.36 -11.89
CA ASP A 292 32.17 -8.05 -12.88
C ASP A 292 31.57 -8.01 -14.30
N SER A 293 31.23 -6.81 -14.79
CA SER A 293 30.88 -6.63 -16.21
C SER A 293 32.02 -7.13 -17.10
N ARG A 294 31.67 -7.78 -18.21
CA ARG A 294 32.60 -8.39 -19.16
C ARG A 294 32.45 -7.88 -20.58
N GLU A 295 31.31 -7.27 -20.92
CA GLU A 295 31.09 -6.69 -22.23
C GLU A 295 32.03 -5.49 -22.45
N PRO A 296 32.86 -5.48 -23.51
CA PRO A 296 33.81 -4.40 -23.75
C PRO A 296 33.15 -3.01 -23.81
N GLU A 297 31.95 -2.93 -24.39
CA GLU A 297 31.17 -1.70 -24.49
C GLU A 297 30.73 -1.18 -23.11
N THR A 298 30.26 -2.07 -22.22
CA THR A 298 29.88 -1.71 -20.85
C THR A 298 31.09 -1.20 -20.08
N LEU A 299 32.23 -1.90 -20.15
CA LEU A 299 33.46 -1.49 -19.47
C LEU A 299 34.00 -0.15 -20.01
N ALA A 300 33.95 0.07 -21.32
CA ALA A 300 34.34 1.35 -21.92
C ALA A 300 33.42 2.48 -21.47
N PHE A 301 32.11 2.24 -21.41
CA PHE A 301 31.13 3.21 -20.94
C PHE A 301 31.34 3.56 -19.45
N LEU A 302 31.58 2.57 -18.58
CA LEU A 302 31.82 2.82 -17.15
C LEU A 302 33.09 3.65 -16.91
N ARG A 303 34.18 3.37 -17.65
CA ARG A 303 35.41 4.18 -17.59
C ARG A 303 35.17 5.62 -18.04
N ALA A 304 34.44 5.81 -19.13
CA ALA A 304 34.10 7.15 -19.62
C ALA A 304 33.20 7.89 -18.62
N PHE A 305 32.19 7.20 -18.06
CA PHE A 305 31.29 7.75 -17.05
C PHE A 305 32.05 8.28 -15.83
N GLU A 306 33.01 7.52 -15.29
CA GLU A 306 33.83 7.98 -14.17
C GLU A 306 34.81 9.10 -14.59
N GLY A 307 35.50 8.96 -15.73
CA GLY A 307 36.46 9.95 -16.23
C GLY A 307 35.85 11.32 -16.58
N GLU A 308 34.59 11.34 -17.00
CA GLU A 308 33.80 12.55 -17.26
C GLU A 308 33.20 13.16 -15.97
N GLY A 309 33.49 12.60 -14.79
CA GLY A 309 32.97 13.07 -13.49
C GLY A 309 31.45 12.89 -13.35
N ARG A 310 30.86 11.94 -14.08
CA ARG A 310 29.40 11.72 -14.15
C ARG A 310 28.84 10.97 -12.94
N GLY A 311 29.72 10.34 -12.18
CA GLY A 311 29.45 9.54 -10.99
C GLY A 311 30.68 8.70 -10.64
N HIS A 312 30.49 7.73 -9.75
CA HIS A 312 31.55 6.84 -9.27
C HIS A 312 31.20 5.39 -9.61
N VAL A 313 32.20 4.59 -9.98
CA VAL A 313 32.01 3.15 -10.16
C VAL A 313 32.51 2.43 -8.90
N VAL A 314 31.67 1.58 -8.32
CA VAL A 314 32.00 0.77 -7.14
C VAL A 314 32.19 -0.68 -7.60
N PRO A 315 33.44 -1.18 -7.66
CA PRO A 315 33.69 -2.57 -8.06
C PRO A 315 33.11 -3.54 -7.03
N CYS A 316 32.31 -4.50 -7.51
CA CYS A 316 31.64 -5.50 -6.69
C CYS A 316 31.91 -6.92 -7.24
N PRO A 317 33.16 -7.39 -7.22
CA PRO A 317 33.52 -8.65 -7.84
C PRO A 317 32.91 -9.86 -7.13
N GLY A 318 32.73 -10.95 -7.88
CA GLY A 318 32.26 -12.23 -7.36
C GLY A 318 30.79 -12.56 -7.63
N PRO A 319 30.23 -13.54 -6.90
CA PRO A 319 28.85 -13.96 -7.09
C PRO A 319 27.86 -12.80 -6.87
N PHE A 320 26.80 -12.76 -7.69
CA PHE A 320 25.78 -11.73 -7.58
C PHE A 320 25.09 -11.76 -6.20
N ASN A 321 25.25 -10.67 -5.45
CA ASN A 321 24.58 -10.41 -4.18
C ASN A 321 24.09 -8.96 -4.21
N PHE A 322 22.80 -8.76 -4.48
CA PHE A 322 22.19 -7.44 -4.60
C PHE A 322 22.35 -6.63 -3.31
N ALA A 323 22.11 -7.26 -2.16
CA ALA A 323 22.22 -6.61 -0.86
C ALA A 323 23.66 -6.13 -0.59
N ALA A 324 24.66 -6.99 -0.82
CA ALA A 324 26.06 -6.65 -0.57
C ALA A 324 26.58 -5.51 -1.45
N MET A 325 26.20 -5.51 -2.73
CA MET A 325 26.59 -4.42 -3.65
C MET A 325 26.02 -3.07 -3.21
N ASN A 326 24.73 -3.06 -2.87
CA ASN A 326 24.07 -1.85 -2.42
C ASN A 326 24.64 -1.36 -1.07
N ASN A 327 24.96 -2.28 -0.14
CA ASN A 327 25.65 -1.94 1.11
C ASN A 327 27.05 -1.34 0.84
N ALA A 328 27.83 -1.94 -0.06
CA ALA A 328 29.17 -1.47 -0.39
C ALA A 328 29.19 -0.07 -1.03
N ALA A 329 28.17 0.24 -1.84
CA ALA A 329 27.97 1.58 -2.39
C ALA A 329 27.41 2.55 -1.35
N ALA A 330 26.44 2.13 -0.52
CA ALA A 330 25.92 2.95 0.58
C ALA A 330 27.00 3.35 1.59
N ALA A 331 28.00 2.49 1.84
CA ALA A 331 29.15 2.81 2.68
C ALA A 331 30.10 3.87 2.07
N ARG A 332 30.07 4.05 0.74
CA ARG A 332 30.86 5.06 0.00
C ARG A 332 30.06 6.31 -0.34
N ALA A 333 28.73 6.25 -0.22
CA ALA A 333 27.82 7.34 -0.46
C ALA A 333 28.06 8.49 0.53
N ARG A 334 28.04 9.72 0.04
CA ARG A 334 28.17 10.96 0.82
C ARG A 334 26.82 11.61 1.10
N GLY A 335 25.79 11.20 0.38
CA GLY A 335 24.44 11.73 0.50
C GLY A 335 23.79 11.37 1.82
N ARG A 336 23.09 12.35 2.40
CA ARG A 336 22.20 12.09 3.53
C ARG A 336 20.98 11.27 3.09
N LEU A 337 20.59 11.38 1.81
CA LEU A 337 19.54 10.57 1.21
C LEU A 337 20.17 9.48 0.33
N LEU A 338 19.89 8.21 0.62
CA LEU A 338 20.24 7.08 -0.24
C LEU A 338 19.03 6.74 -1.11
N VAL A 339 19.26 6.54 -2.40
CA VAL A 339 18.21 6.16 -3.37
C VAL A 339 18.68 4.94 -4.15
N PHE A 340 18.12 3.79 -3.86
CA PHE A 340 18.41 2.55 -4.59
C PHE A 340 17.56 2.50 -5.85
N VAL A 341 18.19 2.29 -7.00
CA VAL A 341 17.53 2.28 -8.31
C VAL A 341 18.07 1.13 -9.14
N ASN A 342 17.21 0.27 -9.68
CA ASN A 342 17.66 -0.77 -10.60
C ASN A 342 18.17 -0.17 -11.92
N ASN A 343 19.12 -0.84 -12.58
CA ASN A 343 19.72 -0.38 -13.84
C ASN A 343 18.78 -0.36 -15.05
N ASP A 344 17.53 -0.81 -14.92
CA ASP A 344 16.50 -0.80 -15.95
C ASP A 344 15.27 0.04 -15.55
N VAL A 345 15.48 0.98 -14.62
CA VAL A 345 14.51 2.00 -14.23
C VAL A 345 14.83 3.33 -14.90
N GLU A 346 13.80 3.96 -15.45
CA GLU A 346 13.89 5.24 -16.15
C GLU A 346 12.96 6.28 -15.54
N ALA A 347 13.54 7.44 -15.22
CA ALA A 347 12.78 8.63 -14.83
C ALA A 347 12.18 9.30 -16.07
N PHE A 348 10.93 9.75 -15.98
CA PHE A 348 10.25 10.45 -17.08
C PHE A 348 9.54 11.74 -16.66
N ARG A 349 9.47 12.01 -15.36
CA ARG A 349 9.05 13.30 -14.81
C ARG A 349 10.14 13.81 -13.86
N PRO A 350 10.48 15.10 -13.90
CA PRO A 350 11.61 15.62 -13.12
C PRO A 350 11.35 15.66 -11.61
N ASP A 351 10.09 15.67 -11.17
CA ASP A 351 9.66 15.84 -9.78
C ASP A 351 9.76 14.57 -8.92
N TRP A 352 10.09 13.41 -9.51
CA TRP A 352 10.06 12.11 -8.82
C TRP A 352 10.89 12.10 -7.53
N LEU A 353 12.12 12.59 -7.57
CA LEU A 353 13.03 12.55 -6.43
C LEU A 353 12.63 13.59 -5.38
N SER A 354 12.19 14.77 -5.78
CA SER A 354 11.66 15.78 -4.85
C SER A 354 10.44 15.27 -4.08
N LEU A 355 9.53 14.54 -4.74
CA LEU A 355 8.37 13.93 -4.10
C LEU A 355 8.77 12.86 -3.08
N MET A 356 9.71 11.98 -3.43
CA MET A 356 10.19 10.94 -2.51
C MET A 356 11.01 11.51 -1.35
N ALA A 357 11.90 12.48 -1.63
CA ALA A 357 12.79 13.07 -0.64
C ALA A 357 12.05 13.84 0.46
N ARG A 358 10.94 14.52 0.10
CA ARG A 358 10.06 15.18 1.08
C ARG A 358 9.59 14.22 2.16
N GLU A 359 9.21 13.01 1.76
CA GLU A 359 8.75 11.99 2.68
C GLU A 359 9.91 11.30 3.41
N ALA A 360 10.98 10.95 2.70
CA ALA A 360 12.11 10.19 3.27
C ALA A 360 12.88 10.98 4.35
N LEU A 361 12.87 12.31 4.27
CA LEU A 361 13.51 13.21 5.24
C LEU A 361 12.66 13.46 6.49
N ARG A 362 11.43 12.92 6.57
CA ARG A 362 10.62 13.02 7.79
C ARG A 362 11.20 12.15 8.91
N PRO A 363 11.23 12.62 10.16
CA PRO A 363 11.83 11.86 11.26
C PRO A 363 11.21 10.47 11.47
N ASP A 364 9.91 10.33 11.23
CA ASP A 364 9.12 9.12 11.46
C ASP A 364 9.03 8.16 10.24
N VAL A 365 9.71 8.49 9.13
CA VAL A 365 9.68 7.70 7.89
C VAL A 365 11.02 7.03 7.64
N GLY A 366 10.98 5.71 7.46
CA GLY A 366 12.15 4.85 7.30
C GLY A 366 12.43 4.47 5.85
N ALA A 367 11.39 4.27 5.04
CA ALA A 367 11.55 3.91 3.64
C ALA A 367 10.43 4.53 2.78
N VAL A 368 10.79 4.95 1.57
CA VAL A 368 9.85 5.56 0.61
C VAL A 368 9.99 4.91 -0.75
N GLY A 369 8.87 4.44 -1.31
CA GLY A 369 8.83 3.81 -2.64
C GLY A 369 8.09 4.65 -3.66
N ALA A 370 8.56 4.56 -4.91
CA ALA A 370 7.87 5.11 -6.08
C ALA A 370 6.79 4.15 -6.61
N LYS A 371 5.86 4.68 -7.40
CA LYS A 371 5.00 3.87 -8.27
C LYS A 371 5.75 3.49 -9.53
N LEU A 372 5.86 2.20 -9.83
CA LEU A 372 6.57 1.73 -11.03
C LEU A 372 5.60 1.24 -12.09
N LEU A 373 5.85 1.63 -13.34
CA LEU A 373 5.11 1.21 -14.52
C LEU A 373 5.92 0.21 -15.35
N ASP A 374 5.27 -0.82 -15.90
CA ASP A 374 5.87 -1.73 -16.87
C ASP A 374 6.01 -1.08 -18.26
N GLY A 375 6.62 -1.81 -19.20
CA GLY A 375 6.81 -1.35 -20.58
C GLY A 375 5.52 -1.07 -21.36
N GLU A 376 4.38 -1.52 -20.85
CA GLU A 376 3.04 -1.25 -21.40
C GLU A 376 2.29 -0.15 -20.63
N GLY A 377 2.95 0.55 -19.71
CA GLY A 377 2.36 1.64 -18.92
C GLY A 377 1.37 1.16 -17.85
N ARG A 378 1.38 -0.13 -17.50
CA ARG A 378 0.57 -0.68 -16.41
C ARG A 378 1.35 -0.64 -15.10
N ILE A 379 0.64 -0.63 -13.98
CA ILE A 379 1.24 -0.72 -12.66
C ILE A 379 2.03 -2.02 -12.53
N GLN A 380 3.31 -1.91 -12.22
CA GLN A 380 4.16 -3.02 -11.81
C GLN A 380 4.35 -3.04 -10.29
N HIS A 381 4.48 -1.87 -9.67
CA HIS A 381 4.59 -1.71 -8.22
C HIS A 381 3.73 -0.55 -7.71
N GLY A 382 2.80 -0.87 -6.81
CA GLY A 382 2.05 0.09 -6.01
C GLY A 382 2.07 -0.30 -4.53
N GLY A 383 3.28 -0.49 -3.98
CA GLY A 383 3.52 -1.08 -2.65
C GLY A 383 3.74 -2.60 -2.69
N ILE A 384 4.21 -3.18 -1.59
CA ILE A 384 4.28 -4.63 -1.38
C ILE A 384 3.20 -5.03 -0.37
N VAL A 385 2.45 -6.07 -0.72
CA VAL A 385 1.46 -6.71 0.14
C VAL A 385 2.03 -8.02 0.66
N LEU A 386 2.01 -8.20 1.98
CA LEU A 386 2.46 -9.42 2.66
C LEU A 386 1.35 -10.48 2.68
N GLY A 387 1.76 -11.74 2.82
CA GLY A 387 0.88 -12.91 2.95
C GLY A 387 0.15 -13.36 1.69
N THR A 388 0.09 -12.53 0.64
CA THR A 388 -0.62 -12.90 -0.59
C THR A 388 0.07 -14.08 -1.26
N GLY A 389 -0.67 -15.17 -1.50
CA GLY A 389 -0.10 -16.42 -2.02
C GLY A 389 0.92 -17.09 -1.08
N GLY A 390 0.95 -16.71 0.21
CA GLY A 390 1.81 -17.29 1.24
C GLY A 390 3.22 -16.68 1.34
N LEU A 391 3.48 -15.59 0.62
CA LEU A 391 4.74 -14.84 0.66
C LEU A 391 4.46 -13.33 0.55
N VAL A 392 4.92 -12.68 -0.51
CA VAL A 392 4.77 -11.24 -0.76
C VAL A 392 4.51 -11.01 -2.24
N THR A 393 3.88 -9.90 -2.59
CA THR A 393 3.61 -9.52 -3.98
C THR A 393 3.49 -8.02 -4.14
N HIS A 394 3.71 -7.51 -5.34
CA HIS A 394 3.46 -6.12 -5.64
C HIS A 394 1.95 -5.84 -5.68
N GLY A 395 1.53 -4.80 -4.96
CA GLY A 395 0.15 -4.32 -4.93
C GLY A 395 -0.25 -3.75 -6.30
N HIS A 396 -1.52 -3.96 -6.66
CA HIS A 396 -2.13 -3.39 -7.88
C HIS A 396 -1.46 -3.77 -9.21
N ARG A 397 -0.61 -4.81 -9.24
CA ARG A 397 0.09 -5.24 -10.47
C ARG A 397 -0.91 -5.46 -11.60
N HIS A 398 -0.56 -4.95 -12.78
CA HIS A 398 -1.32 -4.96 -14.03
C HIS A 398 -2.53 -4.02 -14.13
N PHE A 399 -2.76 -3.15 -13.14
CA PHE A 399 -3.73 -2.07 -13.30
C PHE A 399 -3.25 -1.06 -14.35
N PRO A 400 -4.16 -0.30 -14.99
CA PRO A 400 -3.77 0.89 -15.75
C PRO A 400 -2.90 1.83 -14.89
N GLY A 401 -1.89 2.48 -15.48
CA GLY A 401 -0.98 3.38 -14.76
C GLY A 401 -1.68 4.58 -14.09
N ASP A 402 -2.86 4.94 -14.59
CA ASP A 402 -3.76 5.99 -14.10
C ASP A 402 -4.93 5.45 -13.25
N ALA A 403 -4.93 4.18 -12.85
CA ALA A 403 -5.93 3.68 -11.92
C ALA A 403 -5.86 4.46 -10.58
N SER A 404 -7.01 4.72 -9.96
CA SER A 404 -7.05 5.38 -8.65
C SER A 404 -6.61 4.44 -7.52
N GLY A 405 -6.87 3.13 -7.70
CA GLY A 405 -6.70 2.14 -6.64
C GLY A 405 -7.81 2.22 -5.59
N TYR A 406 -7.91 1.19 -4.76
CA TYR A 406 -8.86 1.21 -3.65
C TYR A 406 -8.45 2.28 -2.63
N LEU A 407 -9.42 3.07 -2.14
CA LEU A 407 -9.16 4.19 -1.23
C LEU A 407 -8.06 5.13 -1.73
N ALA A 408 -8.02 5.38 -3.04
CA ALA A 408 -7.06 6.25 -3.71
C ALA A 408 -5.58 5.83 -3.51
N ALA A 409 -5.30 4.56 -3.20
CA ALA A 409 -3.95 4.07 -2.90
C ALA A 409 -2.93 4.31 -4.05
N LEU A 410 -3.37 4.53 -5.30
CA LEU A 410 -2.46 4.85 -6.42
C LEU A 410 -2.42 6.35 -6.75
N ARG A 411 -2.99 7.18 -5.88
CA ARG A 411 -3.08 8.65 -5.99
C ARG A 411 -2.53 9.39 -4.77
N VAL A 412 -2.68 8.82 -3.57
CA VAL A 412 -2.29 9.48 -2.31
C VAL A 412 -1.13 8.77 -1.63
N THR A 413 -0.23 9.56 -1.04
CA THR A 413 0.82 9.04 -0.17
C THR A 413 0.19 8.33 1.02
N HIS A 414 0.64 7.12 1.31
CA HIS A 414 0.06 6.30 2.37
C HIS A 414 1.06 5.25 2.87
N ALA A 415 0.83 4.74 4.07
CA ALA A 415 1.66 3.71 4.68
C ALA A 415 1.41 2.33 4.04
N VAL A 416 2.50 1.60 3.82
CA VAL A 416 2.52 0.22 3.32
C VAL A 416 3.52 -0.60 4.11
N SER A 417 3.38 -1.93 4.11
CA SER A 417 4.31 -2.80 4.84
C SER A 417 5.73 -2.75 4.28
N ALA A 418 5.87 -2.70 2.95
CA ALA A 418 7.17 -2.60 2.29
C ALA A 418 7.04 -1.99 0.89
N VAL A 419 8.18 -1.53 0.37
CA VAL A 419 8.36 -1.05 -1.02
C VAL A 419 9.57 -1.73 -1.64
N THR A 420 9.68 -1.71 -2.96
CA THR A 420 10.77 -2.41 -3.64
C THR A 420 12.03 -1.55 -3.79
N ALA A 421 13.20 -2.17 -3.68
CA ALA A 421 14.49 -1.52 -3.95
C ALA A 421 14.76 -1.24 -5.44
N ALA A 422 13.81 -1.56 -6.35
CA ALA A 422 13.89 -1.06 -7.72
C ALA A 422 13.81 0.48 -7.78
N CYS A 423 13.12 1.11 -6.82
CA CYS A 423 13.23 2.55 -6.55
C CYS A 423 12.81 2.82 -5.10
N LEU A 424 13.79 2.91 -4.20
CA LEU A 424 13.60 3.10 -2.75
C LEU A 424 14.49 4.23 -2.24
N ALA A 425 13.89 5.21 -1.56
CA ALA A 425 14.61 6.28 -0.88
C ALA A 425 14.58 6.09 0.65
N VAL A 426 15.72 6.29 1.30
CA VAL A 426 15.90 6.18 2.75
C VAL A 426 17.00 7.13 3.23
N GLU A 427 16.84 7.72 4.41
CA GLU A 427 17.88 8.52 5.03
C GLU A 427 19.05 7.63 5.50
N ALA A 428 20.28 8.04 5.19
CA ALA A 428 21.49 7.23 5.41
C ALA A 428 21.67 6.81 6.88
N ASP A 429 21.33 7.68 7.83
CA ASP A 429 21.39 7.36 9.26
C ASP A 429 20.40 6.25 9.64
N LYS A 430 19.17 6.28 9.12
CA LYS A 430 18.15 5.26 9.37
C LYS A 430 18.52 3.93 8.73
N PHE A 431 19.07 3.95 7.51
CA PHE A 431 19.60 2.77 6.84
C PHE A 431 20.73 2.12 7.65
N ARG A 432 21.67 2.93 8.15
CA ARG A 432 22.78 2.45 9.01
C ARG A 432 22.30 1.94 10.36
N ALA A 433 21.30 2.59 10.97
CA ALA A 433 20.77 2.20 12.28
C ALA A 433 20.26 0.76 12.31
N VAL A 434 19.63 0.30 11.21
CA VAL A 434 19.15 -1.08 11.08
C VAL A 434 20.18 -2.06 10.51
N GLY A 435 21.41 -1.61 10.24
CA GLY A 435 22.50 -2.43 9.68
C GLY A 435 22.45 -2.61 8.15
N GLY A 436 21.73 -1.76 7.43
CA GLY A 436 21.62 -1.83 5.96
C GLY A 436 20.82 -3.02 5.45
N PHE A 437 21.11 -3.52 4.24
CA PHE A 437 20.52 -4.77 3.75
C PHE A 437 21.17 -5.98 4.45
N ASP A 438 20.38 -6.99 4.78
CA ASP A 438 20.89 -8.25 5.34
C ASP A 438 21.43 -9.14 4.22
N GLU A 439 22.68 -8.89 3.84
CA GLU A 439 23.34 -9.54 2.70
C GLU A 439 23.69 -11.01 2.92
N ALA A 440 23.70 -11.47 4.17
CA ALA A 440 23.96 -12.86 4.54
C ALA A 440 22.71 -13.72 4.36
N VAL A 441 21.55 -13.20 4.74
CA VAL A 441 20.28 -13.95 4.71
C VAL A 441 19.51 -13.70 3.42
N PHE A 442 19.43 -12.45 2.96
CA PHE A 442 18.62 -11.99 1.83
C PHE A 442 19.49 -11.42 0.70
N ALA A 443 20.40 -12.23 0.17
CA ALA A 443 21.36 -11.80 -0.84
C ALA A 443 20.70 -11.28 -2.13
N VAL A 444 19.57 -11.87 -2.56
CA VAL A 444 18.93 -11.52 -3.83
C VAL A 444 17.44 -11.26 -3.70
N ASP A 445 16.68 -12.12 -3.03
CA ASP A 445 15.24 -11.95 -2.85
C ASP A 445 14.92 -11.39 -1.47
N PHE A 446 13.86 -10.57 -1.40
CA PHE A 446 13.26 -10.03 -0.18
C PHE A 446 14.15 -9.11 0.69
N ASN A 447 15.32 -8.68 0.21
CA ASN A 447 16.17 -7.72 0.92
C ASN A 447 15.45 -6.39 1.19
N ASP A 448 14.65 -5.93 0.24
CA ASP A 448 13.85 -4.71 0.32
C ASP A 448 12.70 -4.84 1.32
N VAL A 449 12.02 -5.99 1.30
CA VAL A 449 10.99 -6.34 2.29
C VAL A 449 11.58 -6.39 3.69
N ASP A 450 12.68 -7.12 3.88
CA ASP A 450 13.34 -7.25 5.17
C ASP A 450 13.83 -5.90 5.70
N LEU A 451 14.42 -5.05 4.86
CA LEU A 451 14.83 -3.70 5.22
C LEU A 451 13.64 -2.86 5.70
N CYS A 452 12.54 -2.81 4.94
CA CYS A 452 11.34 -2.06 5.31
C CYS A 452 10.77 -2.57 6.64
N LEU A 453 10.70 -3.89 6.84
CA LEU A 453 10.15 -4.47 8.06
C LEU A 453 11.04 -4.26 9.29
N ARG A 454 12.36 -4.24 9.13
CA ARG A 454 13.28 -3.84 10.22
C ARG A 454 13.13 -2.37 10.58
N LEU A 455 13.05 -1.48 9.59
CA LEU A 455 12.80 -0.05 9.84
C LEU A 455 11.45 0.14 10.56
N ASN A 456 10.41 -0.60 10.15
CA ASN A 456 9.12 -0.54 10.83
C ASN A 456 9.19 -1.07 12.27
N ALA A 457 9.97 -2.14 12.52
CA ALA A 457 10.18 -2.68 13.86
C ALA A 457 10.93 -1.69 14.79
N ASP A 458 11.78 -0.82 14.23
CA ASP A 458 12.46 0.27 14.93
C ASP A 458 11.59 1.54 15.10
N GLY A 459 10.29 1.46 14.77
CA GLY A 459 9.31 2.53 14.97
C GLY A 459 9.19 3.52 13.81
N TYR A 460 9.88 3.29 12.69
CA TYR A 460 9.67 4.07 11.48
C TYR A 460 8.46 3.57 10.68
N ARG A 461 8.06 4.34 9.66
CA ARG A 461 7.01 3.96 8.73
C ARG A 461 7.56 3.85 7.31
N THR A 462 6.98 2.93 6.55
CA THR A 462 7.26 2.79 5.12
C THR A 462 6.11 3.40 4.32
N LEU A 463 6.41 4.32 3.40
CA LEU A 463 5.41 5.03 2.59
C LEU A 463 5.54 4.69 1.11
N LEU A 464 4.41 4.54 0.43
CA LEU A 464 4.35 4.63 -1.03
C LEU A 464 4.00 6.07 -1.41
N VAL A 465 4.70 6.64 -2.38
CA VAL A 465 4.41 7.97 -2.94
C VAL A 465 3.95 7.81 -4.40
N PRO A 466 2.65 7.68 -4.67
CA PRO A 466 2.17 7.35 -6.01
C PRO A 466 2.37 8.45 -7.07
N GLY A 467 2.65 9.68 -6.62
CA GLY A 467 3.01 10.80 -7.48
C GLY A 467 4.43 10.69 -8.05
N ALA A 468 5.35 10.01 -7.36
CA ALA A 468 6.67 9.67 -7.88
C ALA A 468 6.53 8.45 -8.78
N VAL A 469 6.55 8.67 -10.10
CA VAL A 469 6.33 7.60 -11.09
C VAL A 469 7.59 7.41 -11.92
N LEU A 470 8.02 6.15 -12.06
CA LEU A 470 9.13 5.75 -12.93
C LEU A 470 8.71 4.55 -13.79
N HIS A 471 9.37 4.37 -14.92
CA HIS A 471 9.24 3.15 -15.73
C HIS A 471 10.28 2.13 -15.29
N HIS A 472 9.90 0.86 -15.22
CA HIS A 472 10.80 -0.25 -14.91
C HIS A 472 10.61 -1.35 -15.95
N ARG A 473 11.60 -1.53 -16.82
CA ARG A 473 11.48 -2.43 -17.99
C ARG A 473 11.51 -3.92 -17.61
N GLU A 474 11.88 -4.28 -16.38
CA GLU A 474 12.01 -5.66 -15.88
C GLU A 474 12.78 -6.56 -16.88
N ALA A 475 13.82 -5.99 -17.49
CA ALA A 475 14.49 -6.55 -18.67
C ALA A 475 15.55 -7.61 -18.31
N ALA A 476 15.61 -8.00 -17.03
CA ALA A 476 16.41 -9.11 -16.53
C ALA A 476 15.51 -10.33 -16.24
N SER A 477 15.44 -11.27 -17.17
CA SER A 477 15.04 -12.62 -16.78
C SER A 477 16.14 -13.20 -15.89
N ARG A 478 15.90 -13.21 -14.58
CA ARG A 478 16.78 -13.91 -13.62
C ARG A 478 16.97 -15.33 -14.13
N ARG A 479 18.22 -15.73 -14.43
CA ARG A 479 18.51 -17.11 -14.82
C ARG A 479 18.21 -18.01 -13.63
N TRP A 480 17.18 -18.84 -13.76
CA TRP A 480 16.80 -19.80 -12.73
C TRP A 480 17.68 -21.06 -12.79
N THR A 481 18.92 -20.94 -12.34
CA THR A 481 19.81 -22.09 -12.14
C THR A 481 19.40 -22.90 -10.90
N PRO A 482 19.85 -24.15 -10.74
CA PRO A 482 19.63 -24.93 -9.51
C PRO A 482 20.07 -24.17 -8.24
N GLU A 483 21.21 -23.49 -8.29
CA GLU A 483 21.76 -22.72 -7.18
C GLU A 483 20.87 -21.51 -6.85
N ALA A 484 20.40 -20.80 -7.88
CA ALA A 484 19.47 -19.67 -7.71
C ALA A 484 18.14 -20.12 -7.11
N ARG A 485 17.61 -21.29 -7.51
CA ARG A 485 16.40 -21.88 -6.91
C ARG A 485 16.65 -22.28 -5.45
N ALA A 486 17.77 -22.93 -5.16
CA ALA A 486 18.11 -23.34 -3.80
C ALA A 486 18.28 -22.13 -2.87
N ARG A 487 18.95 -21.06 -3.34
CA ARG A 487 19.03 -19.78 -2.62
C ARG A 487 17.64 -19.20 -2.37
N HIS A 488 16.80 -19.09 -3.41
CA HIS A 488 15.45 -18.57 -3.28
C HIS A 488 14.62 -19.33 -2.23
N GLN A 489 14.74 -20.66 -2.16
CA GLN A 489 14.06 -21.46 -1.13
C GLN A 489 14.60 -21.18 0.28
N ARG A 490 15.92 -20.99 0.45
CA ARG A 490 16.50 -20.58 1.73
C ARG A 490 16.03 -19.19 2.16
N GLU A 491 16.00 -18.23 1.24
CA GLU A 491 15.51 -16.86 1.47
C GLU A 491 14.01 -16.87 1.83
N ILE A 492 13.19 -17.71 1.18
CA ILE A 492 11.79 -17.94 1.57
C ILE A 492 11.69 -18.46 3.02
N ALA A 493 12.48 -19.48 3.36
CA ALA A 493 12.45 -20.07 4.70
C ALA A 493 12.86 -19.04 5.76
N ALA A 494 13.89 -18.25 5.48
CA ALA A 494 14.32 -17.14 6.34
C ALA A 494 13.25 -16.06 6.49
N LEU A 495 12.61 -15.64 5.39
CA LEU A 495 11.52 -14.65 5.44
C LEU A 495 10.37 -15.14 6.32
N LYS A 496 9.94 -16.40 6.14
CA LYS A 496 8.89 -17.01 6.95
C LYS A 496 9.29 -17.13 8.42
N LYS A 497 10.54 -17.50 8.69
CA LYS A 497 11.07 -17.62 10.06
C LYS A 497 11.10 -16.26 10.76
N ARG A 498 11.56 -15.20 10.08
CA ARG A 498 11.75 -13.87 10.66
C ARG A 498 10.44 -13.07 10.74
N TRP A 499 9.61 -13.13 9.70
CA TRP A 499 8.44 -12.25 9.52
C TRP A 499 7.11 -12.99 9.43
N GLY A 500 7.08 -14.28 9.81
CA GLY A 500 5.90 -15.14 9.74
C GLY A 500 4.59 -14.48 10.22
N PRO A 501 4.55 -13.84 11.41
CA PRO A 501 3.33 -13.17 11.89
C PRO A 501 2.80 -12.08 10.94
N LEU A 502 3.67 -11.30 10.29
CA LEU A 502 3.27 -10.28 9.32
C LEU A 502 2.88 -10.88 7.95
N LEU A 503 3.40 -12.07 7.61
CA LEU A 503 2.97 -12.82 6.43
C LEU A 503 1.60 -13.50 6.63
N VAL A 504 1.16 -13.66 7.87
CA VAL A 504 -0.16 -14.19 8.18
C VAL A 504 -1.23 -13.14 7.89
N GLN A 505 -0.94 -11.88 8.23
CA GLN A 505 -1.79 -10.74 7.97
C GLN A 505 -0.95 -9.48 7.83
N ASP A 506 -1.00 -8.89 6.63
CA ASP A 506 -0.46 -7.55 6.42
C ASP A 506 -1.40 -6.53 7.08
N PRO A 507 -0.92 -5.65 7.98
CA PRO A 507 -1.75 -4.62 8.59
C PRO A 507 -2.30 -3.60 7.57
N HIS A 508 -1.59 -3.39 6.46
CA HIS A 508 -2.00 -2.45 5.40
C HIS A 508 -2.88 -3.10 4.32
N TYR A 509 -3.17 -4.40 4.41
CA TYR A 509 -4.07 -5.10 3.48
C TYR A 509 -5.25 -5.72 4.22
N HIS A 510 -6.44 -5.13 4.06
CA HIS A 510 -7.62 -5.54 4.83
C HIS A 510 -7.93 -7.05 4.70
N PRO A 511 -8.17 -7.80 5.81
CA PRO A 511 -8.49 -9.24 5.77
C PRO A 511 -9.81 -9.58 5.07
N GLY A 512 -10.63 -8.57 4.78
CA GLY A 512 -11.84 -8.63 3.95
C GLY A 512 -11.56 -8.87 2.45
N PHE A 513 -10.33 -8.63 1.98
CA PHE A 513 -9.95 -8.85 0.59
C PHE A 513 -9.49 -10.26 0.29
N ASP A 514 -9.53 -10.62 -0.99
CA ASP A 514 -9.02 -11.90 -1.47
C ASP A 514 -7.50 -12.02 -1.23
N PRO A 515 -7.07 -12.96 -0.37
CA PRO A 515 -5.66 -13.11 0.02
C PRO A 515 -4.78 -13.69 -1.09
N ASP A 516 -5.32 -13.94 -2.29
CA ASP A 516 -4.59 -14.42 -3.45
C ASP A 516 -4.65 -13.43 -4.62
N LEU A 517 -4.99 -12.15 -4.40
CA LEU A 517 -5.08 -11.17 -5.49
C LEU A 517 -4.22 -9.91 -5.31
N SER A 518 -4.03 -9.40 -4.08
CA SER A 518 -3.24 -8.18 -3.76
C SER A 518 -3.60 -6.89 -4.50
N THR A 519 -4.78 -6.81 -5.11
CA THR A 519 -5.20 -5.65 -5.91
C THR A 519 -6.39 -4.90 -5.33
N HIS A 520 -6.87 -5.29 -4.15
CA HIS A 520 -8.09 -4.76 -3.53
C HIS A 520 -9.34 -4.84 -4.43
N ALA A 521 -9.31 -5.65 -5.49
CA ALA A 521 -10.38 -5.69 -6.49
C ALA A 521 -11.45 -6.75 -6.22
N ARG A 522 -11.23 -7.60 -5.21
CA ARG A 522 -12.15 -8.70 -4.88
C ARG A 522 -12.21 -8.90 -3.38
N LEU A 523 -13.43 -8.94 -2.87
CA LEU A 523 -13.72 -9.39 -1.52
C LEU A 523 -13.50 -10.90 -1.43
N ARG A 524 -13.01 -11.36 -0.29
CA ARG A 524 -12.93 -12.78 -0.02
C ARG A 524 -14.31 -13.45 -0.05
N PRO A 525 -14.39 -14.76 -0.35
CA PRO A 525 -15.65 -15.49 -0.28
C PRO A 525 -16.32 -15.35 1.10
N GLY A 526 -17.63 -15.11 1.10
CA GLY A 526 -18.44 -14.99 2.32
C GLY A 526 -18.40 -13.63 3.01
N PHE A 527 -17.56 -12.67 2.58
CA PHE A 527 -17.62 -11.30 3.09
C PHE A 527 -18.70 -10.48 2.35
N PRO A 528 -19.48 -9.61 3.03
CA PRO A 528 -19.36 -9.19 4.44
C PRO A 528 -20.05 -10.09 5.48
N GLU A 529 -20.84 -11.10 5.09
CA GLU A 529 -21.69 -11.85 6.02
C GLU A 529 -20.93 -12.75 7.02
N ALA A 530 -19.85 -13.38 6.59
CA ALA A 530 -19.00 -14.24 7.40
C ALA A 530 -18.00 -13.45 8.26
N GLY A 531 -18.10 -12.11 8.27
CA GLY A 531 -17.10 -11.23 8.86
C GLY A 531 -15.71 -11.46 8.27
N PRO A 532 -14.63 -11.04 8.95
CA PRO A 532 -13.26 -11.52 8.77
C PRO A 532 -13.11 -12.92 9.35
N THR A 533 -12.24 -13.74 8.77
CA THR A 533 -11.87 -15.06 9.30
C THR A 533 -10.63 -14.83 10.10
N HIS A 534 -10.48 -15.57 11.20
CA HIS A 534 -9.22 -15.64 11.93
C HIS A 534 -8.08 -15.86 10.94
N LEU A 535 -7.02 -15.07 11.15
CA LEU A 535 -5.86 -15.01 10.28
C LEU A 535 -5.33 -16.43 9.99
N ARG A 536 -4.79 -16.66 8.78
CA ARG A 536 -4.19 -17.96 8.45
C ARG A 536 -3.14 -18.29 9.52
N ARG A 537 -3.40 -19.23 10.43
CA ARG A 537 -2.35 -19.68 11.35
C ARG A 537 -1.16 -20.12 10.50
N PRO A 538 0.08 -19.75 10.86
CA PRO A 538 1.23 -20.30 10.17
C PRO A 538 1.12 -21.83 10.27
N PRO A 539 1.42 -22.58 9.20
CA PRO A 539 1.46 -24.03 9.31
C PRO A 539 2.43 -24.39 10.44
N ALA A 540 1.96 -25.25 11.35
CA ALA A 540 2.71 -25.70 12.52
C ALA A 540 4.04 -26.35 12.14
#